data_AF-A0A2S8RDP1-F1
#
_entry.id   AF-A0A2S8RDP1-F1
#
_cell.length_a   1.000
_cell.length_b   1.000
_cell.length_c   1.000
_cell.angle_alpha   90.00
_cell.angle_beta   90.00
_cell.angle_gamma   90.00
#
_symmetry.space_group_name_H-M   'P 1'
#
loop_
_entity.id
_entity.type
_entity.pdbx_description
1 polymer ?
#
loop_
_entity_poly.entity_id
_entity_poly.type
_entity_poly.pdbx_seq_one_letter_code
_entity_poly.pdbx_strand_id
1 'polypeptide(L)'
;MTNRIYSFMGLARKANKLVSGDETCERLLKSGKVKLIVVAEDASFNTKKKYENACFHRRVEMRIFGTKELLGKFIGKGITSVVAILDKGFSNNLLKMIDDENNACGGEDIDKKKSL
;
A
#
# COMPACT_ATOMS: atom_id res chain seq x y z
N MET A 1 -4.90 -9.63 17.31
CA MET A 1 -3.46 -9.31 17.29
C MET A 1 -3.26 -8.14 16.36
N THR A 2 -2.63 -7.06 16.81
CA THR A 2 -2.43 -5.85 16.00
C THR A 2 -1.32 -6.11 15.00
N ASN A 3 -1.66 -6.26 13.71
CA ASN A 3 -0.66 -6.50 12.68
C ASN A 3 0.27 -5.28 12.58
N ARG A 4 1.58 -5.52 12.68
CA ARG A 4 2.63 -4.48 12.63
C ARG A 4 2.52 -3.65 11.34
N ILE A 5 2.07 -4.25 10.24
CA ILE A 5 1.82 -3.58 8.96
C ILE A 5 0.75 -2.51 9.12
N TYR A 6 -0.39 -2.83 9.73
CA TYR A 6 -1.46 -1.86 9.94
C TYR A 6 -1.05 -0.70 10.84
N SER A 7 -0.29 -0.98 11.91
CA SER A 7 0.29 0.08 12.75
C SER A 7 1.23 0.99 11.96
N PHE A 8 2.06 0.42 11.09
CA PHE A 8 2.95 1.18 10.22
C PHE A 8 2.19 2.06 9.21
N MET A 9 1.09 1.56 8.65
CA MET A 9 0.20 2.36 7.79
C MET A 9 -0.42 3.54 8.55
N GLY A 10 -0.79 3.35 9.82
CA GLY A 10 -1.25 4.43 10.69
C GLY A 10 -0.20 5.52 10.90
N LEU A 11 1.08 5.13 11.08
CA LEU A 11 2.20 6.07 11.17
C LEU A 11 2.41 6.84 9.85
N ALA A 12 2.38 6.15 8.71
CA ALA A 12 2.48 6.78 7.39
C ALA A 12 1.36 7.80 7.16
N ARG A 13 0.14 7.49 7.62
CA ARG A 13 -1.00 8.40 7.58
C ARG A 13 -0.80 9.62 8.47
N LYS A 14 -0.34 9.42 9.72
CA LYS A 14 -0.03 10.51 10.65
C LYS A 14 1.06 11.44 10.12
N ALA A 15 2.03 10.90 9.37
CA ALA A 15 3.08 11.65 8.69
C ALA A 15 2.62 12.32 7.37
N ASN A 16 1.33 12.27 7.02
CA ASN A 16 0.78 12.74 5.74
C ASN A 16 1.43 12.10 4.50
N LYS A 17 1.97 10.89 4.64
CA LYS A 17 2.62 10.13 3.55
C LYS A 17 1.73 9.04 2.95
N LEU A 18 0.53 8.85 3.51
CA LEU A 18 -0.48 7.91 3.03
C LEU A 18 -1.81 8.62 2.75
N VAL A 19 -2.38 8.33 1.59
CA VAL A 19 -3.73 8.76 1.19
C VAL A 19 -4.62 7.54 0.95
N SER A 20 -5.93 7.75 1.02
CA SER A 20 -6.93 6.70 0.83
C SER A 20 -8.08 7.16 -0.06
N GLY A 21 -8.80 6.19 -0.61
CA GLY A 21 -9.98 6.42 -1.43
C GLY A 21 -9.67 6.36 -2.93
N ASP A 22 -10.63 5.83 -3.70
CA ASP A 22 -10.41 5.49 -5.11
C ASP A 22 -10.03 6.70 -5.97
N GLU A 23 -10.83 7.76 -5.92
CA GLU A 23 -10.61 8.96 -6.72
C GLU A 23 -9.28 9.67 -6.39
N THR A 24 -8.96 9.77 -5.10
CA THR A 24 -7.74 10.45 -4.64
C THR A 24 -6.50 9.65 -5.03
N CYS A 25 -6.53 8.33 -4.87
CA CYS A 25 -5.45 7.45 -5.27
C CYS A 25 -5.24 7.50 -6.79
N GLU A 26 -6.31 7.41 -7.57
CA GLU A 26 -6.24 7.49 -9.03
C GLU A 26 -5.65 8.83 -9.49
N ARG A 27 -6.11 9.95 -8.93
CA ARG A 27 -5.62 11.29 -9.28
C ARG A 27 -4.12 11.42 -8.98
N LEU A 28 -3.66 10.98 -7.81
CA LEU A 28 -2.25 11.08 -7.41
C LEU A 28 -1.36 10.11 -8.19
N LEU A 29 -1.88 8.93 -8.53
CA LEU A 29 -1.25 7.98 -9.42
C LEU A 29 -1.08 8.61 -10.82
N LYS A 30 -2.12 9.29 -11.31
CA LYS A 30 -2.11 10.07 -12.56
C LYS A 30 -1.09 11.20 -12.54
N SER A 31 -0.89 11.87 -11.40
CA SER A 31 0.14 12.90 -11.21
C SER A 31 1.55 12.36 -10.97
N GLY A 32 1.78 11.04 -10.87
CA GLY A 32 3.11 10.46 -10.65
C GLY A 32 3.67 10.63 -9.23
N LYS A 33 2.82 11.02 -8.26
CA LYS A 33 3.22 11.23 -6.86
C LYS A 33 3.23 9.96 -6.03
N VAL A 34 2.52 8.92 -6.49
CA VAL A 34 2.41 7.64 -5.80
C VAL A 34 3.68 6.80 -6.00
N LYS A 35 4.08 6.10 -4.95
CA LYS A 35 5.23 5.17 -4.92
C LYS A 35 4.80 3.71 -4.71
N LEU A 36 3.73 3.49 -3.96
CA LEU A 36 3.13 2.17 -3.75
C LEU A 36 1.61 2.30 -3.65
N ILE A 37 0.89 1.38 -4.28
CA ILE A 37 -0.54 1.17 -4.12
C ILE A 37 -0.77 -0.11 -3.30
N VAL A 38 -1.64 -0.03 -2.29
CA VAL A 38 -2.13 -1.22 -1.58
C VAL A 38 -3.63 -1.32 -1.77
N VAL A 39 -4.09 -2.46 -2.28
CA VAL A 39 -5.51 -2.75 -2.53
C VAL A 39 -5.98 -3.82 -1.54
N ALA A 40 -7.19 -3.66 -1.02
CA ALA A 40 -7.80 -4.65 -0.14
C ALA A 40 -8.04 -5.98 -0.87
N GLU A 41 -7.89 -7.08 -0.17
CA GLU A 41 -8.16 -8.43 -0.66
C GLU A 41 -9.65 -8.63 -0.99
N ASP A 42 -10.55 -8.03 -0.22
CA ASP A 42 -11.99 -8.06 -0.48
C ASP A 42 -12.44 -6.97 -1.47
N ALA A 43 -11.52 -6.20 -2.07
CA ALA A 43 -11.85 -5.26 -3.12
C ALA A 43 -12.43 -5.98 -4.35
N SER A 44 -13.39 -5.32 -5.02
CA SER A 44 -14.02 -5.86 -6.22
C SER A 44 -12.97 -6.12 -7.31
N PHE A 45 -13.20 -7.16 -8.13
CA PHE A 45 -12.31 -7.51 -9.24
C PHE A 45 -12.03 -6.31 -10.17
N ASN A 46 -13.07 -5.50 -10.43
CA ASN A 46 -12.94 -4.29 -11.24
C ASN A 46 -11.94 -3.29 -10.65
N THR A 47 -11.92 -3.12 -9.33
CA THR A 47 -10.96 -2.25 -8.63
C THR A 47 -9.55 -2.80 -8.73
N LYS A 48 -9.35 -4.10 -8.48
CA LYS A 48 -8.03 -4.75 -8.58
C LYS A 48 -7.44 -4.58 -9.99
N LYS A 49 -8.22 -4.93 -11.02
CA LYS A 49 -7.81 -4.83 -12.42
C LYS A 49 -7.55 -3.39 -12.86
N LYS A 50 -8.35 -2.43 -12.37
CA LYS A 50 -8.14 -1.00 -12.61
C LYS A 50 -6.76 -0.54 -12.11
N TYR A 51 -6.41 -0.86 -10.86
CA TYR A 51 -5.12 -0.46 -10.29
C TYR A 51 -3.95 -1.25 -10.86
N GLU A 52 -4.14 -2.52 -11.19
CA GLU A 52 -3.12 -3.35 -11.85
C GLU A 52 -2.67 -2.70 -13.17
N ASN A 53 -3.64 -2.38 -14.05
CA ASN A 53 -3.35 -1.70 -15.31
C ASN A 53 -2.70 -0.32 -15.07
N ALA A 54 -3.26 0.49 -14.17
CA ALA A 54 -2.77 1.84 -13.92
C ALA A 54 -1.34 1.86 -13.34
N CYS A 55 -1.00 0.90 -12.47
CA CYS A 55 0.32 0.73 -11.90
C CYS A 55 1.32 0.21 -12.95
N PHE A 56 0.91 -0.76 -13.77
CA PHE A 56 1.73 -1.30 -14.86
C PHE A 56 2.18 -0.21 -15.84
N HIS A 57 1.25 0.64 -16.30
CA HIS A 57 1.57 1.74 -17.22
C HIS A 57 2.54 2.77 -16.65
N ARG A 58 2.61 2.90 -15.31
CA ARG A 58 3.37 3.95 -14.62
C ARG A 58 4.59 3.44 -13.85
N ARG A 59 4.85 2.12 -13.90
CA ARG A 59 5.90 1.43 -13.13
C ARG A 59 5.83 1.76 -11.64
N VAL A 60 4.62 1.72 -11.09
CA VAL A 60 4.36 1.90 -9.65
C VAL A 60 4.13 0.52 -9.05
N GLU A 61 4.70 0.26 -7.89
CA GLU A 61 4.51 -1.01 -7.18
C GLU A 61 3.06 -1.12 -6.68
N MET A 62 2.48 -2.32 -6.79
CA MET A 62 1.17 -2.65 -6.26
C MET A 62 1.26 -3.91 -5.40
N ARG A 63 0.56 -3.90 -4.26
CA ARG A 63 0.35 -5.07 -3.41
C ARG A 63 -1.12 -5.22 -3.03
N ILE A 64 -1.54 -6.45 -2.81
CA ILE A 64 -2.85 -6.77 -2.27
C ILE A 64 -2.64 -7.17 -0.80
N PHE A 65 -3.32 -6.52 0.12
CA PHE A 65 -3.15 -6.78 1.55
C PHE A 65 -4.34 -6.29 2.38
N GLY A 66 -4.85 -7.17 3.25
CA GLY A 66 -5.83 -6.83 4.26
C GLY A 66 -7.24 -6.61 3.73
N THR A 67 -8.18 -6.35 4.63
CA THR A 67 -9.58 -6.06 4.27
C THR A 67 -9.90 -4.57 4.29
N LYS A 68 -10.96 -4.17 3.57
CA LYS A 68 -11.42 -2.77 3.52
C LYS A 68 -11.67 -2.16 4.91
N GLU A 69 -12.21 -2.96 5.81
CA GLU A 69 -12.50 -2.57 7.18
C GLU A 69 -11.22 -2.33 7.98
N LEU A 70 -10.25 -3.23 7.89
CA LEU A 70 -8.97 -3.10 8.61
C LEU A 70 -8.14 -1.95 8.05
N LEU A 71 -8.00 -1.86 6.73
CA LEU A 71 -7.30 -0.74 6.10
C LEU A 71 -7.88 0.60 6.55
N GLY A 72 -9.20 0.73 6.48
CA GLY A 72 -9.95 1.89 6.94
C GLY A 72 -9.70 2.25 8.41
N LYS A 73 -9.91 1.27 9.29
CA LYS A 73 -9.78 1.43 10.74
C LYS A 73 -8.41 2.00 11.14
N PHE A 74 -7.33 1.48 10.58
CA PHE A 74 -5.98 1.86 10.99
C PHE A 74 -5.48 3.18 10.41
N ILE A 75 -6.05 3.64 9.30
CA ILE A 75 -5.78 4.98 8.76
C ILE A 75 -6.71 6.06 9.33
N GLY A 76 -7.57 5.70 10.30
CA GLY A 76 -8.55 6.60 10.90
C GLY A 76 -9.65 7.02 9.94
N LYS A 77 -10.05 6.12 9.03
CA LYS A 77 -11.17 6.31 8.10
C LYS A 77 -12.20 5.20 8.31
N GLY A 78 -13.36 5.34 7.66
CA GLY A 78 -14.29 4.23 7.48
C GLY A 78 -13.73 3.20 6.48
N ILE A 79 -14.61 2.41 5.89
CA ILE A 79 -14.28 1.35 4.92
C ILE A 79 -13.46 1.91 3.74
N THR A 80 -12.31 1.29 3.44
CA THR A 80 -11.37 1.76 2.41
C THR A 80 -10.83 0.61 1.55
N SER A 81 -11.11 0.63 0.24
CA SER A 81 -10.65 -0.41 -0.70
C SER A 81 -9.23 -0.24 -1.21
N VAL A 82 -8.70 0.98 -1.19
CA VAL A 82 -7.39 1.29 -1.76
C VAL A 82 -6.73 2.42 -0.99
N VAL A 83 -5.43 2.28 -0.81
CA VAL A 83 -4.55 3.30 -0.25
C VAL A 83 -3.33 3.50 -1.15
N ALA A 84 -2.80 4.71 -1.13
CA ALA A 84 -1.59 5.06 -1.85
C ALA A 84 -0.56 5.67 -0.92
N ILE A 85 0.69 5.22 -1.04
CA ILE A 85 1.84 5.78 -0.35
C ILE A 85 2.55 6.77 -1.27
N LEU A 86 2.82 7.96 -0.77
CA LEU A 86 3.44 9.05 -1.53
C LEU A 86 4.94 9.16 -1.28
N ASP A 87 5.42 8.59 -0.18
CA ASP A 87 6.81 8.66 0.26
C ASP A 87 7.57 7.37 -0.06
N LYS A 88 8.83 7.51 -0.53
CA LYS A 88 9.67 6.37 -0.92
C LYS A 88 10.10 5.52 0.28
N GLY A 89 10.41 6.13 1.43
CA GLY A 89 10.85 5.41 2.63
C GLY A 89 9.71 4.55 3.18
N PHE A 90 8.53 5.14 3.34
CA PHE A 90 7.33 4.39 3.74
C PHE A 90 6.95 3.33 2.71
N SER A 91 7.03 3.65 1.42
CA SER A 91 6.74 2.72 0.34
C SER A 91 7.64 1.48 0.40
N ASN A 92 8.95 1.66 0.48
CA ASN A 92 9.90 0.54 0.51
C ASN A 92 9.73 -0.32 1.76
N ASN A 93 9.56 0.30 2.93
CA ASN A 93 9.37 -0.45 4.17
C ASN A 93 8.03 -1.20 4.17
N LEU A 94 6.94 -0.55 3.76
CA LEU A 94 5.64 -1.20 3.71
C LEU A 94 5.61 -2.34 2.68
N LEU A 95 6.22 -2.13 1.51
CA LEU A 95 6.39 -3.18 0.49
C LEU A 95 7.09 -4.40 1.09
N LYS A 96 8.25 -4.19 1.73
CA LYS A 96 9.01 -5.28 2.38
C LYS A 96 8.19 -5.99 3.45
N MET A 97 7.50 -5.26 4.32
CA MET A 97 6.71 -5.88 5.40
C MET A 97 5.55 -6.72 4.85
N ILE A 98 4.89 -6.28 3.77
CA ILE A 98 3.82 -7.05 3.12
C ILE A 98 4.41 -8.29 2.42
N ASP A 99 5.52 -8.13 1.71
CA ASP A 99 6.18 -9.24 1.01
C ASP A 99 6.69 -10.29 2.01
N ASP A 100 7.30 -9.85 3.12
CA ASP A 100 7.72 -10.70 4.23
C ASP A 100 6.53 -11.43 4.84
N GLU A 101 5.39 -10.79 5.11
CA GLU A 101 4.20 -11.51 5.62
C GLU A 101 3.72 -12.61 4.66
N ASN A 102 3.76 -12.36 3.36
CA ASN A 102 3.42 -13.38 2.36
C ASN A 102 4.47 -14.51 2.30
N ASN A 103 5.72 -14.22 2.66
CA ASN A 103 6.84 -15.16 2.63
C ASN A 103 7.18 -15.81 3.99
N ALA A 104 6.64 -15.30 5.11
CA ALA A 104 7.02 -15.61 6.49
C ALA A 104 6.51 -16.96 7.02
N CYS A 105 6.69 -18.00 6.20
CA CYS A 105 7.31 -19.22 6.70
C CYS A 105 8.85 -19.11 6.75
N GLY A 106 9.46 -17.97 6.40
CA GLY A 106 10.89 -17.72 6.64
C GLY A 106 11.16 -16.23 6.74
N GLY A 107 11.55 -15.76 7.92
CA GLY A 107 12.04 -14.39 8.09
C GLY A 107 13.45 -14.25 7.53
N GLU A 108 13.84 -13.02 7.21
CA GLU A 108 15.16 -12.41 7.50
C GLU A 108 15.21 -11.00 6.90
N ASP A 109 15.63 -10.03 7.72
CA ASP A 109 15.99 -8.68 7.31
C ASP A 109 16.95 -8.70 6.11
N ILE A 110 16.51 -8.19 4.96
CA ILE A 110 17.44 -7.85 3.88
C ILE A 110 17.20 -6.40 3.43
N ASP A 111 18.02 -5.52 3.99
CA ASP A 111 18.54 -4.38 3.26
C ASP A 111 19.30 -4.90 2.02
N LYS A 112 18.68 -4.79 0.85
CA LYS A 112 19.40 -4.79 -0.43
C LYS A 112 19.12 -3.47 -1.13
N LYS A 113 20.01 -2.52 -0.86
CA LYS A 113 20.80 -1.78 -1.85
C LYS A 113 20.13 -1.61 -3.22
N LYS A 114 19.88 -0.35 -3.61
CA LYS A 114 20.00 0.05 -5.01
C LYS A 114 20.97 1.23 -5.13
N SER A 115 22.26 0.88 -5.20
CA SER A 115 23.24 1.60 -6.03
C SER A 115 22.89 1.41 -7.50
N LEU A 116 23.37 2.36 -8.31
CA LEU A 116 23.30 2.53 -9.77
C LEU A 116 22.22 3.52 -10.19
#